data_AF-X1QBB2-F1
#
_entry.id   AF-X1QBB2-F1
#
_cell.length_a   1.000
_cell.length_b   1.000
_cell.length_c   1.000
_cell.angle_alpha   90.00
_cell.angle_beta   90.00
_cell.angle_gamma   90.00
#
_symmetry.space_group_name_H-M   'P 1'
#
loop_
_entity.id
_entity.type
_entity.pdbx_description
1 polymer ?
#
loop_
_entity_poly.entity_id
_entity_poly.type
_entity_poly.pdbx_seq_one_letter_code
_entity_poly.pdbx_strand_id
1 'polypeptide(L)' 'FSPDNGKILGAQIVGYDGVDKRIDIISIAIRAGMTVYDLEKLELAYAPPYSSAKDPVNMAGYVAS' A
#
# COMPACT_ATOMS: atom_id res chain seq x y z
N PHE A 1 0.88 11.47 1.53
CA PHE A 1 2.31 11.31 1.82
C PHE A 1 2.98 12.68 1.84
N SER A 2 4.19 12.82 2.38
CA SER A 2 4.95 14.08 2.31
C SER A 2 5.48 14.29 0.89
N PRO A 3 5.16 15.41 0.21
CA PRO A 3 5.64 15.67 -1.15
C PRO A 3 7.17 15.78 -1.24
N ASP A 4 7.85 16.18 -0.16
CA ASP A 4 9.29 16.46 -0.17
C ASP A 4 10.14 15.19 -0.26
N ASN A 5 9.65 14.09 0.33
CA ASN A 5 10.44 12.86 0.50
C ASN A 5 9.64 11.56 0.34
N GLY A 6 8.36 11.64 -0.04
CA GLY A 6 7.53 10.46 -0.25
C GLY A 6 7.06 9.74 1.02
N LYS A 7 7.39 10.22 2.23
CA LYS A 7 7.03 9.54 3.48
C LYS A 7 5.52 9.36 3.63
N ILE A 8 5.09 8.14 3.94
CA ILE A 8 3.67 7.85 4.16
C ILE A 8 3.25 8.45 5.50
N LEU A 9 2.15 9.23 5.50
CA LEU A 9 1.64 9.93 6.69
C LEU A 9 0.31 9.36 7.19
N GLY A 10 -0.36 8.58 6.35
CA GLY A 10 -1.71 8.09 6.57
C GLY A 10 -2.29 7.53 5.28
N ALA A 11 -3.36 6.75 5.41
CA ALA A 11 -4.13 6.25 4.29
C ALA A 11 -5.58 6.04 4.70
N GLN A 12 -6.45 5.99 3.71
CA GLN A 12 -7.85 5.62 3.84
C GLN A 12 -8.16 4.61 2.75
N ILE A 13 -8.99 3.62 3.08
CA ILE A 13 -9.45 2.63 2.13
C ILE A 13 -10.96 2.46 2.29
N VAL A 14 -11.66 2.39 1.16
CA VAL A 14 -13.10 2.16 1.11
C VAL A 14 -13.36 1.11 0.05
N GLY A 15 -14.17 0.12 0.38
CA GLY A 15 -14.46 -1.02 -0.47
C GLY A 15 -15.13 -2.14 0.32
N TYR A 16 -15.39 -3.26 -0.36
CA TYR A 16 -16.06 -4.41 0.24
C TYR A 16 -15.05 -5.37 0.85
N ASP A 17 -14.61 -6.38 0.10
CA ASP A 17 -13.71 -7.42 0.61
C ASP A 17 -12.22 -7.06 0.50
N GLY A 18 -11.45 -7.39 1.54
CA GLY A 18 -9.99 -7.30 1.55
C GLY A 18 -9.43 -5.90 1.78
N VAL A 19 -10.27 -4.93 2.16
CA VAL A 19 -9.83 -3.58 2.55
C VAL A 19 -9.13 -3.58 3.91
N ASP A 20 -9.60 -4.41 4.83
CA ASP A 20 -9.03 -4.69 6.15
C ASP A 20 -7.57 -5.14 6.06
N LYS A 21 -7.28 -6.12 5.21
CA LYS A 21 -5.91 -6.65 5.06
C LYS A 21 -4.94 -5.62 4.47
N ARG A 22 -5.44 -4.76 3.58
CA ARG A 22 -4.61 -3.77 2.88
C ARG A 22 -4.31 -2.55 3.73
N ILE A 23 -5.27 -2.12 4.55
CA ILE A 23 -5.01 -1.03 5.48
C ILE A 23 -3.98 -1.44 6.55
N ASP A 24 -3.94 -2.72 6.95
CA ASP A 24 -2.91 -3.24 7.84
C ASP A 24 -1.51 -3.17 7.23
N ILE A 25 -1.36 -3.47 5.92
CA ILE A 25 -0.08 -3.30 5.21
C ILE A 25 0.39 -1.84 5.27
N ILE A 26 -0.51 -0.89 5.01
CA ILE A 26 -0.16 0.53 5.05
C ILE A 26 0.14 1.01 6.48
N SER A 27 -0.58 0.50 7.49
CA SER A 27 -0.32 0.76 8.90
C SER A 27 1.12 0.37 9.28
N ILE A 28 1.56 -0.81 8.86
CA ILE A 28 2.94 -1.27 9.06
C ILE A 28 3.94 -0.45 8.25
N ALA A 29 3.64 -0.08 7.01
CA ALA A 29 4.50 0.77 6.20
C ALA A 29 4.74 2.14 6.86
N ILE A 30 3.69 2.75 7.42
CA ILE A 30 3.80 4.00 8.19
C ILE A 30 4.68 3.81 9.41
N ARG A 31 4.44 2.72 10.18
CA ARG A 31 5.24 2.40 11.38
C ARG A 31 6.72 2.18 11.05
N ALA A 32 7.00 1.57 9.91
CA ALA A 32 8.35 1.33 9.41
C ALA A 32 9.01 2.58 8.80
N GLY A 33 8.28 3.70 8.70
CA GLY A 33 8.80 4.94 8.11
C GLY A 33 8.99 4.87 6.60
N MET A 34 8.28 3.97 5.93
CA MET A 34 8.39 3.75 4.49
C MET A 34 7.86 4.95 3.68
N THR A 35 8.30 4.99 2.43
CA THR A 35 7.89 5.96 1.41
C THR A 35 6.94 5.33 0.39
N VAL A 36 6.31 6.17 -0.44
CA VAL A 36 5.47 5.69 -1.56
C VAL A 36 6.26 4.85 -2.57
N TYR A 37 7.56 5.13 -2.74
CA TYR A 37 8.46 4.36 -3.61
C TYR A 37 8.72 2.94 -3.09
N ASP A 38 8.63 2.76 -1.78
CA ASP A 38 8.75 1.43 -1.17
C ASP A 38 7.46 0.62 -1.39
N LEU A 39 6.28 1.27 -1.42
CA LEU A 39 5.01 0.60 -1.71
C LEU A 39 4.99 -0.02 -3.10
N GLU A 40 5.60 0.64 -4.10
CA GLU A 40 5.75 0.10 -5.45
C GLU A 40 6.47 -1.25 -5.48
N LYS A 41 7.41 -1.45 -4.55
CA LYS A 41 8.34 -2.58 -4.51
C LYS A 41 7.99 -3.62 -3.44
N LEU A 42 6.87 -3.44 -2.74
CA LEU A 42 6.40 -4.42 -1.76
C LEU A 42 6.09 -5.76 -2.45
N GLU A 43 6.78 -6.81 -2.02
CA GLU A 43 6.53 -8.19 -2.43
C GLU A 43 5.34 -8.74 -1.65
N LEU A 44 4.14 -8.50 -2.16
CA LEU A 44 2.89 -9.00 -1.58
C LEU A 44 2.49 -10.33 -2.23
N ALA A 45 2.06 -11.28 -1.40
CA ALA A 45 1.67 -12.60 -1.89
C ALA A 45 0.48 -12.50 -2.85
N TYR A 46 0.65 -13.08 -4.04
CA TYR A 46 -0.42 -13.27 -5.00
C TYR A 46 -1.17 -14.57 -4.71
N ALA A 47 -2.49 -14.48 -4.62
CA ALA A 47 -3.37 -15.63 -4.58
C ALA A 47 -4.69 -15.25 -5.28
N PRO A 48 -5.07 -15.89 -6.41
CA PRO A 48 -6.25 -15.49 -7.19
C PRO A 48 -7.56 -15.27 -6.41
N PRO A 49 -7.89 -16.07 -5.37
CA PRO A 49 -9.10 -15.82 -4.59
C PRO A 49 -8.99 -14.64 -3.59
N TYR A 50 -7.79 -14.11 -3.33
CA TYR A 50 -7.55 -13.12 -2.26
C TYR A 50 -6.84 -11.84 -2.73
N SER A 51 -6.04 -11.90 -3.79
CA SER A 51 -5.23 -10.78 -4.29
C SER A 51 -5.05 -10.83 -5.80
N SER A 52 -4.98 -9.66 -6.42
CA SER A 52 -4.67 -9.49 -7.84
C SER A 52 -3.16 -9.60 -8.09
N ALA A 53 -2.78 -9.79 -9.35
CA ALA A 53 -1.36 -9.88 -9.75
C ALA A 53 -0.54 -8.62 -9.40
N LYS A 54 -1.20 -7.46 -9.31
CA LYS A 54 -0.68 -6.25 -8.66
C LYS A 54 -1.62 -5.88 -7.53
N ASP A 55 -1.15 -5.85 -6.30
CA ASP A 55 -2.00 -5.46 -5.18
C ASP A 55 -2.35 -3.96 -5.25
N PRO A 56 -3.57 -3.54 -4.87
CA PRO A 56 -3.93 -2.13 -4.72
C PRO A 56 -2.93 -1.29 -3.91
N VAL A 57 -2.20 -1.86 -2.94
CA VAL A 57 -1.13 -1.16 -2.22
C VAL A 57 0.02 -0.78 -3.15
N ASN A 58 0.47 -1.69 -4.03
CA ASN A 58 1.49 -1.36 -5.03
C ASN A 58 0.98 -0.30 -6.01
N MET A 59 -0.29 -0.40 -6.41
CA MET A 59 -0.92 0.58 -7.31
C MET A 59 -0.97 1.98 -6.69
N ALA A 60 -1.25 2.09 -5.39
CA ALA A 60 -1.18 3.36 -4.68
C ALA A 60 0.23 3.97 -4.68
N GLY A 61 1.27 3.14 -4.59
CA GLY A 61 2.67 3.54 -4.78
C GLY A 61 2.90 4.12 -6.18
N TYR A 62 2.55 3.38 -7.23
CA TYR A 62 2.75 3.80 -8.63
C TYR A 62 2.00 5.08 -9.01
N VAL A 63 0.86 5.37 -8.38
CA VAL A 63 0.10 6.61 -8.64
C VAL A 63 0.71 7.80 -7.89
N ALA A 64 1.39 7.56 -6.78
CA ALA A 64 1.99 8.59 -5.94
C ALA A 64 3.43 8.97 -6.35
N SER A 65 4.09 8.14 -7.15
CA SER A 65 5.45 8.30 -7.67
C SER A 65 5.53 9.20 -8.89
#